data_AF-A0A4Y9FDH5-F1
#
_entry.id   AF-A0A4Y9FDH5-F1
#
_cell.length_a   1.000
_cell.length_b   1.000
_cell.length_c   1.000
_cell.angle_alpha   90.00
_cell.angle_beta   90.00
_cell.angle_gamma   90.00
#
_symmetry.space_group_name_H-M   'P 1'
#
loop_
_entity.id
_entity.type
_entity.pdbx_description
1 polymer ?
#
loop_
_entity_poly.entity_id
_entity_poly.type
_entity_poly.pdbx_seq_one_letter_code
_entity_poly.pdbx_strand_id
1 'polypeptide(L)'
;MVMVLERVPKSLRGELTRWLLELDTGVFVGRVSAAVRELLWEKVVEKAGDGRCAMAWRTNNEQGFALRLHGYEDRVLRDFDGIVLVSVRTAEALRKAEKLKRIAKAVRGDFENQTSE
;
A
#
# COMPACT_ATOMS: atom_id res chain seq x y z
N MET A 1 -1.50 -16.56 1.73
CA MET A 1 -1.93 -15.21 1.31
C MET A 1 -2.77 -14.65 2.43
N VAL A 2 -2.65 -13.36 2.67
CA VAL A 2 -3.48 -12.59 3.60
C VAL A 2 -4.12 -11.47 2.79
N MET A 3 -5.39 -11.20 3.03
CA MET A 3 -6.13 -10.10 2.43
C MET A 3 -6.86 -9.33 3.52
N VAL A 4 -6.77 -8.01 3.49
CA VAL A 4 -7.38 -7.11 4.47
C VAL A 4 -8.34 -6.19 3.74
N LEU A 5 -9.58 -6.10 4.22
CA LEU A 5 -10.64 -5.27 3.67
C LEU A 5 -11.24 -4.38 4.75
N GLU A 6 -11.44 -3.10 4.45
CA GLU A 6 -12.08 -2.16 5.37
C GLU A 6 -13.02 -1.23 4.61
N ARG A 7 -14.18 -0.91 5.22
CA ARG A 7 -15.25 -0.10 4.61
C ARG A 7 -15.75 -0.62 3.25
N VAL A 8 -15.59 -1.91 2.98
CA VAL A 8 -16.11 -2.57 1.77
C VAL A 8 -17.55 -3.09 1.96
N PRO A 9 -18.30 -3.33 0.87
CA PRO A 9 -19.62 -3.99 0.92
C PRO A 9 -19.59 -5.36 1.63
N LYS A 10 -20.63 -5.66 2.41
CA LYS A 10 -20.79 -6.97 3.09
C LYS A 10 -20.80 -8.15 2.11
N SER A 11 -21.37 -7.95 0.92
CA SER A 11 -21.44 -8.96 -0.14
C SER A 11 -20.04 -9.40 -0.60
N LEU A 12 -19.08 -8.48 -0.69
CA LEU A 12 -17.70 -8.81 -1.06
C LEU A 12 -17.04 -9.69 0.00
N ARG A 13 -17.23 -9.39 1.30
CA ARG A 13 -16.73 -10.23 2.39
C ARG A 13 -17.28 -11.65 2.31
N GLY A 14 -18.61 -11.78 2.16
CA GLY A 14 -19.26 -13.08 2.01
C GLY A 14 -18.89 -13.84 0.73
N GLU A 15 -18.47 -13.14 -0.33
CA GLU A 15 -17.97 -13.79 -1.55
C GLU A 15 -16.57 -14.37 -1.33
N LEU A 16 -15.69 -13.67 -0.60
CA LEU A 16 -14.33 -14.16 -0.33
C LEU A 16 -14.27 -15.41 0.55
N THR A 17 -15.26 -15.64 1.40
CA THR A 17 -15.30 -16.85 2.26
C THR A 17 -15.37 -18.16 1.48
N ARG A 18 -15.71 -18.11 0.18
CA ARG A 18 -15.70 -19.28 -0.72
C ARG A 18 -14.28 -19.78 -1.04
N TRP A 19 -13.26 -18.95 -0.87
CA TRP A 19 -11.86 -19.29 -1.17
C TRP A 19 -10.92 -19.10 0.02
N LEU A 20 -11.24 -18.19 0.93
CA LEU A 20 -10.39 -17.79 2.05
C LEU A 20 -11.15 -17.93 3.37
N LEU A 21 -10.41 -18.18 4.45
CA LEU A 21 -10.96 -18.17 5.81
C LEU A 21 -10.93 -16.75 6.36
N GLU A 22 -12.06 -16.23 6.84
CA GLU A 22 -12.10 -14.95 7.58
C GLU A 22 -11.60 -15.20 9.02
N LEU A 23 -10.39 -14.74 9.32
CA LEU A 23 -9.74 -14.89 10.63
C LEU A 23 -10.24 -13.86 11.64
N ASP A 24 -10.48 -12.64 11.17
CA ASP A 24 -11.06 -11.51 11.90
C ASP A 24 -11.84 -10.65 10.91
N THR A 25 -12.60 -9.67 11.39
CA THR A 25 -13.43 -8.77 10.58
C THR A 25 -12.61 -8.14 9.46
N GLY A 26 -12.89 -8.57 8.22
CA GLY A 26 -12.18 -8.06 7.04
C GLY A 26 -10.77 -8.63 6.83
N VAL A 27 -10.30 -9.57 7.66
CA VAL A 27 -8.98 -10.21 7.54
C VAL A 27 -9.16 -11.66 7.07
N PHE A 28 -8.75 -11.92 5.83
CA PHE A 28 -8.89 -13.22 5.17
C PHE A 28 -7.54 -13.89 4.97
N VAL A 29 -7.46 -15.19 5.25
CA VAL A 29 -6.25 -15.99 5.10
C VAL A 29 -6.52 -17.24 4.26
N GLY A 30 -5.58 -17.60 3.41
CA GLY A 30 -5.71 -18.82 2.60
C GLY A 30 -4.53 -19.07 1.68
N ARG A 31 -4.50 -20.28 1.11
CA ARG A 31 -3.52 -20.66 0.08
C ARG A 31 -4.27 -20.97 -1.20
N VAL A 32 -3.95 -20.21 -2.24
CA VAL A 32 -4.51 -20.36 -3.59
C VAL A 32 -3.39 -20.28 -4.62
N SER A 33 -3.67 -20.72 -5.85
CA SER A 33 -2.73 -20.57 -6.97
C SER A 33 -2.52 -19.09 -7.33
N ALA A 34 -1.45 -18.79 -8.06
CA ALA A 34 -1.20 -17.44 -8.55
C ALA A 34 -2.36 -16.91 -9.40
N ALA A 35 -2.92 -17.73 -10.30
CA ALA A 35 -4.06 -17.35 -11.12
C ALA A 35 -5.31 -16.99 -10.29
N VAL A 36 -5.64 -17.82 -9.29
CA VAL A 36 -6.79 -17.54 -8.41
C VAL A 36 -6.55 -16.28 -7.57
N ARG A 37 -5.31 -16.06 -7.09
CA ARG A 37 -4.95 -14.82 -6.39
C ARG A 37 -5.21 -13.58 -7.26
N GLU A 38 -4.78 -13.57 -8.52
CA GLU A 38 -4.98 -12.42 -9.40
C GLU A 38 -6.47 -12.14 -9.64
N LEU A 39 -7.27 -13.19 -9.92
CA LEU A 39 -8.72 -13.06 -10.10
C LEU A 39 -9.42 -12.55 -8.82
N LEU A 40 -9.00 -13.02 -7.65
CA LEU A 40 -9.52 -12.52 -6.38
C LEU A 40 -9.17 -11.05 -6.17
N TRP A 41 -7.95 -10.65 -6.52
CA TRP A 41 -7.51 -9.26 -6.40
C TRP A 41 -8.31 -8.32 -7.30
N GLU A 42 -8.48 -8.67 -8.58
CA GLU A 42 -9.27 -7.89 -9.53
C GLU A 42 -10.71 -7.68 -9.03
N LYS A 43 -11.36 -8.78 -8.62
CA LYS A 43 -12.72 -8.75 -8.08
C LYS A 43 -12.84 -7.88 -6.83
N VAL A 44 -11.84 -7.94 -5.94
CA VAL A 44 -11.82 -7.15 -4.71
C VAL A 44 -11.69 -5.67 -5.03
N VAL A 45 -10.78 -5.30 -5.93
CA VAL A 45 -10.59 -3.91 -6.37
C VAL A 45 -11.86 -3.38 -7.05
N GLU A 46 -12.47 -4.16 -7.94
CA GLU A 46 -13.71 -3.78 -8.65
C GLU A 46 -14.86 -3.49 -7.68
N LYS A 47 -15.00 -4.30 -6.62
CA LYS A 47 -16.11 -4.23 -5.67
C LYS A 47 -15.79 -3.45 -4.38
N ALA A 48 -14.60 -2.87 -4.26
CA ALA A 48 -14.15 -2.20 -3.04
C ALA A 48 -14.98 -0.94 -2.72
N GLY A 49 -15.48 -0.24 -3.75
CA GLY A 49 -16.08 1.09 -3.59
C GLY A 49 -15.07 2.08 -3.01
N ASP A 50 -15.49 2.86 -2.01
CA ASP A 50 -14.61 3.77 -1.26
C ASP A 50 -13.83 3.06 -0.12
N GLY A 51 -13.93 1.73 -0.06
CA GLY A 51 -13.20 0.90 0.87
C GLY A 51 -11.72 0.76 0.52
N ARG A 52 -10.95 0.24 1.46
CA ARG A 52 -9.52 -0.05 1.25
C ARG A 52 -9.23 -1.53 1.35
N CYS A 53 -8.33 -1.99 0.50
CA CYS A 53 -7.98 -3.39 0.34
C CYS A 53 -6.46 -3.56 0.31
N ALA A 54 -5.94 -4.49 1.09
CA ALA A 54 -4.54 -4.90 1.03
C ALA A 54 -4.44 -6.40 0.78
N MET A 55 -3.42 -6.83 0.05
CA MET A 55 -3.13 -8.24 -0.16
C MET A 55 -1.64 -8.48 0.00
N ALA A 56 -1.27 -9.50 0.76
CA ALA A 56 0.09 -10.00 0.89
C ALA A 56 0.14 -11.50 0.54
N TRP A 57 1.13 -11.91 -0.25
CA TRP A 57 1.28 -13.30 -0.64
C TRP A 57 2.74 -13.72 -0.68
N ARG A 58 2.98 -15.03 -0.49
CA ARG A 58 4.31 -15.61 -0.57
C ARG A 58 4.88 -15.49 -1.98
N THR A 59 6.10 -15.00 -2.09
CA THR A 59 6.87 -14.99 -3.34
C THR A 59 8.32 -15.38 -3.05
N ASN A 60 9.11 -15.65 -4.10
CA ASN A 60 10.52 -15.97 -3.97
C ASN A 60 11.39 -14.72 -4.13
N ASN A 61 11.35 -13.83 -3.14
CA ASN A 61 12.21 -12.65 -3.01
C ASN A 61 12.81 -12.60 -1.60
N GLU A 62 13.68 -11.63 -1.33
CA GLU A 62 14.40 -11.49 -0.06
C GLU A 62 13.46 -11.44 1.16
N GLN A 63 12.33 -10.75 1.05
CA GLN A 63 11.35 -10.65 2.14
C GLN A 63 10.44 -11.88 2.27
N GLY A 64 10.42 -12.77 1.28
CA GLY A 64 9.53 -13.94 1.21
C GLY A 64 8.07 -13.62 0.89
N PHE A 65 7.73 -12.35 0.63
CA PHE A 65 6.38 -11.92 0.26
C PHE A 65 6.37 -10.71 -0.66
N ALA A 66 5.24 -10.54 -1.35
CA ALA A 66 4.90 -9.32 -2.08
C ALA A 66 3.54 -8.81 -1.60
N LEU A 67 3.27 -7.55 -1.90
CA LEU A 67 2.13 -6.81 -1.38
C LEU A 67 1.50 -5.89 -2.44
N ARG A 68 0.18 -5.69 -2.31
CA ARG A 68 -0.60 -4.71 -3.06
C ARG A 68 -1.54 -3.97 -2.12
N LEU A 69 -1.77 -2.69 -2.43
CA LEU A 69 -2.69 -1.81 -1.73
C LEU A 69 -3.66 -1.20 -2.74
N HIS A 70 -4.90 -0.98 -2.32
CA HIS A 70 -5.95 -0.27 -3.05
C HIS A 70 -6.77 0.57 -2.07
N GLY A 71 -7.15 1.79 -2.45
CA GLY A 71 -7.96 2.69 -1.61
C GLY A 71 -7.24 3.27 -0.38
N TYR A 72 -5.93 3.11 -0.26
CA TYR A 72 -5.16 3.75 0.81
C TYR A 72 -4.65 5.13 0.36
N GLU A 73 -5.08 6.18 1.04
CA GLU A 73 -4.61 7.56 0.79
C GLU A 73 -3.34 7.90 1.61
N ASP A 74 -3.21 7.27 2.78
CA ASP A 74 -2.16 7.51 3.75
C ASP A 74 -0.96 6.57 3.60
N ARG A 75 -1.07 5.52 2.78
CA ARG A 75 -0.04 4.48 2.62
C ARG A 75 0.40 4.33 1.19
N VAL A 76 1.72 4.31 0.99
CA VAL A 76 2.34 4.11 -0.32
C VAL A 76 3.47 3.12 -0.20
N LEU A 77 3.51 2.15 -1.11
CA LEU A 77 4.57 1.16 -1.20
C LEU A 77 5.82 1.82 -1.79
N ARG A 78 6.97 1.53 -1.19
CA ARG A 78 8.27 2.08 -1.59
C ARG A 78 9.28 0.94 -1.67
N ASP A 79 9.94 0.84 -2.81
CA ASP A 79 11.07 -0.07 -3.01
C ASP A 79 12.36 0.64 -2.56
N PHE A 80 13.15 -0.06 -1.75
CA PHE A 80 14.49 0.31 -1.34
C PHE A 80 15.40 -0.88 -1.64
N ASP A 81 16.05 -0.85 -2.80
CA ASP A 81 17.00 -1.87 -3.26
C ASP A 81 16.46 -3.31 -3.17
N GLY A 82 15.20 -3.50 -3.60
CA GLY A 82 14.50 -4.79 -3.59
C GLY A 82 13.74 -5.09 -2.30
N ILE A 83 13.84 -4.23 -1.28
CA ILE A 83 13.04 -4.31 -0.06
C ILE A 83 11.83 -3.38 -0.18
N VAL A 84 10.63 -3.95 -0.16
CA VAL A 84 9.39 -3.16 -0.20
C VAL A 84 8.95 -2.81 1.21
N LEU A 85 8.78 -1.50 1.46
CA LEU A 85 8.29 -0.93 2.70
C LEU A 85 7.01 -0.12 2.48
N VAL A 86 6.29 0.15 3.57
CA VAL A 86 5.09 1.01 3.55
C VAL A 86 5.43 2.36 4.15
N SER A 87 5.43 3.41 3.33
CA SER A 87 5.49 4.79 3.80
C SER A 87 4.10 5.23 4.27
N VAL A 88 4.04 5.88 5.43
CA VAL A 88 2.79 6.39 6.04
C VAL A 88 2.82 7.91 6.06
N ARG A 89 1.78 8.55 5.53
CA ARG A 89 1.59 10.01 5.56
C ARG A 89 1.04 10.42 6.92
N THR A 90 1.93 10.65 7.88
CA THR A 90 1.57 11.25 9.17
C THR A 90 1.64 12.79 9.10
N ALA A 91 0.92 13.49 9.98
CA ALA A 91 1.01 14.94 10.09
C ALA A 91 2.46 15.41 10.38
N GLU A 92 3.20 14.64 11.18
CA GLU A 92 4.61 14.90 11.46
C GLU A 92 5.49 14.70 10.21
N ALA A 93 5.26 13.63 9.44
CA ALA A 93 5.97 13.40 8.19
C ALA A 93 5.73 14.54 7.18
N LEU A 94 4.49 15.04 7.10
CA LEU A 94 4.14 16.19 6.27
C LEU A 94 4.89 17.46 6.71
N ARG A 95 4.88 17.77 8.02
CA ARG A 95 5.62 18.91 8.59
C ARG A 95 7.12 18.82 8.30
N LYS A 96 7.71 17.64 8.48
CA LYS A 96 9.14 17.39 8.22
C LYS A 96 9.47 17.56 6.73
N ALA A 97 8.62 17.05 5.84
CA ALA A 97 8.76 17.20 4.41
C ALA A 97 8.68 18.68 3.98
N GLU A 98 7.77 19.45 4.56
CA GLU A 98 7.64 20.88 4.28
C GLU A 98 8.84 21.69 4.78
N LYS A 99 9.35 21.38 5.98
CA LYS A 99 10.60 21.96 6.50
C LYS A 99 11.78 21.66 5.57
N LEU A 100 11.93 20.41 5.12
CA LEU A 100 12.99 19.99 4.20
C LEU A 100 12.89 20.72 2.84
N LYS A 101 11.68 20.87 2.28
CA LYS A 101 11.46 21.64 1.05
C LYS A 101 11.86 23.10 1.19
N ARG A 102 11.55 23.74 2.33
CA ARG A 102 11.96 25.13 2.61
C ARG A 102 13.47 25.27 2.65
N ILE A 103 14.16 24.34 3.32
CA ILE A 103 15.63 24.32 3.37
C ILE A 103 16.22 24.13 1.97
N ALA A 104 15.74 23.15 1.21
CA ALA A 104 16.21 22.89 -0.15
C ALA A 104 16.02 24.10 -1.08
N LYS A 105 14.91 24.83 -0.94
CA LYS A 105 14.65 26.07 -1.71
C LYS A 105 15.62 27.19 -1.33
N ALA A 106 15.89 27.38 -0.04
CA ALA A 106 16.85 28.39 0.43
C ALA A 106 18.25 28.09 -0.11
N VAL A 107 18.70 26.84 0.06
CA VAL A 107 20.00 26.37 -0.45
C VAL A 107 20.13 26.58 -1.96
N ARG A 108 19.09 26.27 -2.74
CA ARG A 108 19.10 26.49 -4.20
C ARG A 108 19.21 27.97 -4.57
N GLY A 109 18.51 28.86 -3.86
CA GLY A 109 18.59 30.30 -4.09
C GLY A 109 19.97 30.88 -3.75
N ASP A 110 20.63 30.36 -2.72
CA ASP A 110 21.98 30.79 -2.35
C ASP A 110 23.01 30.39 -3.43
N PHE A 111 22.86 29.21 -4.03
CA PHE A 111 23.72 28.79 -5.15
C PHE A 111 23.51 29.63 -6.42
N GLU A 112 22.28 29.97 -6.78
CA GLU A 112 21.99 30.79 -7.97
C GLU A 112 22.55 32.23 -7.81
N ASN A 113 22.55 32.77 -6.59
CA ASN A 113 23.17 34.07 -6.30
C ASN A 113 24.71 34.04 -6.33
N GLN A 114 25.34 32.95 -5.87
CA GLN A 114 26.82 32.82 -5.89
C GLN A 114 27.42 32.57 -7.28
N THR A 115 26.62 32.15 -8.27
CA THR A 115 27.10 31.87 -9.63
C THR A 115 26.94 33.07 -10.57
N SER A 116 26.37 34.18 -10.06
CA SER A 116 26.07 35.40 -10.82
C SER A 116 27.01 36.57 -10.49
N GLU A 117 28.01 36.34 -9.64
CA GLU A 117 29.18 37.21 -9.38
C GLU A 117 30.43 36.61 -10.03
#